data_AF-S5RA51-F1
#
_entry.id   AF-S5RA51-F1
#
_cell.length_a   1.000
_cell.length_b   1.000
_cell.length_c   1.000
_cell.angle_alpha   90.00
_cell.angle_beta   90.00
_cell.angle_gamma   90.00
#
_symmetry.space_group_name_H-M   'P 1'
#
loop_
_entity.id
_entity.type
_entity.pdbx_description
1 polymer ?
#
loop_
_entity_poly.entity_id
_entity_poly.type
_entity_poly.pdbx_seq_one_letter_code
_entity_poly.pdbx_strand_id
1 'polypeptide(L)'
;MMSRSGRFKSTRTGSSTGQCEPPQGPGVHVYLFWTKGGERYLTHTEGKVTAEELSISAAQTVGITPLCHVLFSLYDPESHCWYSPNHFFNSEEQTRLTLHYRMRFYFRNWHGLSEKEPSVVRYAPRSGTEHGGSPLLEMTSLEYLFCQAKFDFVNDVTPMEDAQGKEELSRFKNESLGMAVLHLSHQALRSGCTLQEVAKSVSFLRCIPRSFAKHIARDNFLTKIRIRRVFADFVRTFQEHTVDVGRLGSQEVMYKYLSTLEHLAPRFGTETFLAAHLELRTDGGDGSGSYLNTSRAHGASDPENVGPQVMHEVMVSGTKGIQWRKMTVQKPQANSYFGNDYLGNRKSVKQSPLQQEPTSSDTWTSFCDFPEISHITITGANVSIIKQDNFSMEVQMNSSLEALSFVSLLDGYFRLTADAHHYLCHEVAPPRVVLSATNGLHGPMKD
;
A
#
# COMPACT_ATOMS: atom_id res chain seq x y z
N MET A 1 36.15 10.34 -12.09
CA MET A 1 35.79 11.20 -10.95
C MET A 1 35.02 10.34 -9.96
N MET A 2 35.59 10.06 -8.78
CA MET A 2 34.90 9.30 -7.74
C MET A 2 33.69 10.11 -7.24
N SER A 3 32.49 9.54 -7.37
CA SER A 3 31.26 10.11 -6.83
C SER A 3 31.40 10.25 -5.32
N ARG A 4 31.22 11.47 -4.79
CA ARG A 4 31.16 11.71 -3.35
C ARG A 4 29.87 11.06 -2.84
N SER A 5 29.96 9.84 -2.29
CA SER A 5 28.82 9.20 -1.65
C SER A 5 28.35 10.10 -0.49
N GLY A 6 27.12 10.61 -0.58
CA GLY A 6 26.53 11.45 0.46
C GLY A 6 26.49 10.74 1.81
N ARG A 7 26.50 11.51 2.90
CA ARG A 7 26.55 10.98 4.26
C ARG A 7 25.15 10.76 4.82
N PHE A 8 24.79 9.51 5.07
CA PHE A 8 23.54 9.16 5.75
C PHE A 8 23.61 9.45 7.25
N LYS A 9 22.55 10.04 7.79
CA LYS A 9 22.35 10.21 9.23
C LYS A 9 21.04 9.58 9.65
N SER A 10 21.08 8.79 10.72
CA SER A 10 19.91 8.18 11.34
C SER A 10 19.63 8.84 12.68
N THR A 11 18.36 9.15 12.96
CA THR A 11 17.97 9.90 14.18
C THR A 11 17.17 9.01 15.12
N ARG A 12 17.65 8.89 16.37
CA ARG A 12 16.96 8.21 17.48
C ARG A 12 16.15 9.24 18.26
N THR A 13 14.83 9.07 18.35
CA THR A 13 13.98 9.91 19.21
C THR A 13 13.51 9.12 20.42
N GLY A 14 13.68 9.71 21.61
CA GLY A 14 13.40 9.08 22.91
C GLY A 14 11.95 8.62 23.10
N SER A 15 11.79 7.71 24.04
CA SER A 15 10.52 7.07 24.41
C SER A 15 9.53 8.05 25.05
N SER A 16 8.51 8.48 24.30
CA SER A 16 7.15 8.68 24.82
C SER A 16 6.24 9.22 23.70
N THR A 17 5.16 8.49 23.43
CA THR A 17 3.89 9.01 22.88
C THR A 17 3.90 9.81 21.56
N GLY A 18 3.36 9.20 20.50
CA GLY A 18 2.64 9.89 19.42
C GLY A 18 3.50 10.59 18.38
N GLN A 19 3.54 10.03 17.16
CA GLN A 19 4.09 10.62 15.92
C GLN A 19 5.43 11.36 16.08
N CYS A 20 6.53 10.69 15.72
CA CYS A 20 7.81 11.36 15.55
C CYS A 20 7.66 12.41 14.46
N GLU A 21 7.85 13.69 14.79
CA GLU A 21 7.83 14.75 13.79
C GLU A 21 8.95 14.53 12.76
N PRO A 22 8.70 14.82 11.47
CA PRO A 22 9.74 14.71 10.47
C PRO A 22 10.86 15.70 10.79
N PRO A 23 12.13 15.35 10.48
CA PRO A 23 13.23 16.29 10.59
C PRO A 23 12.88 17.62 9.88
N GLN A 24 13.29 18.73 10.48
CA GLN A 24 12.93 20.09 10.03
C GLN A 24 13.98 20.71 9.09
N GLY A 25 15.08 19.99 8.81
CA GLY A 25 16.15 20.45 7.92
C GLY A 25 15.86 20.17 6.43
N PRO A 26 16.68 20.70 5.52
CA PRO A 26 16.60 20.37 4.10
C PRO A 26 17.01 18.93 3.79
N GLY A 27 16.65 18.47 2.60
CA GLY A 27 16.98 17.15 2.08
C GLY A 27 15.81 16.17 2.04
N VAL A 28 16.16 14.89 1.86
CA VAL A 28 15.21 13.78 1.76
C VAL A 28 15.23 12.99 3.07
N HIS A 29 14.07 12.90 3.72
CA HIS A 29 13.85 12.20 4.98
C HIS A 29 12.99 10.97 4.74
N VAL A 30 13.57 9.79 4.93
CA VAL A 30 12.87 8.52 4.76
C VAL A 30 12.40 8.03 6.13
N TYR A 31 11.08 8.03 6.34
CA TYR A 31 10.43 7.51 7.53
C TYR A 31 10.47 5.98 7.57
N LEU A 32 10.81 5.43 8.74
CA LEU A 32 10.90 4.00 9.01
C LEU A 32 9.83 3.59 10.05
N PHE A 33 8.93 2.68 9.66
CA PHE A 33 7.85 2.21 10.53
C PHE A 33 8.37 1.41 11.74
N TRP A 34 9.53 0.79 11.59
CA TRP A 34 10.18 0.00 12.62
C TRP A 34 11.67 -0.17 12.34
N THR A 35 12.46 -0.17 13.40
CA THR A 35 13.90 -0.49 13.41
C THR A 35 14.21 -1.15 14.76
N LYS A 36 15.30 -1.93 14.82
CA LYS A 36 15.77 -2.51 16.09
C LYS A 36 16.31 -1.43 17.05
N GLY A 37 16.98 -0.41 16.52
CA GLY A 37 17.58 0.68 17.29
C GLY A 37 16.62 1.82 17.67
N GLY A 38 15.38 1.78 17.17
CA GLY A 38 14.34 2.78 17.45
C GLY A 38 14.44 4.04 16.62
N GLU A 39 15.34 4.08 15.63
CA GLU A 39 15.45 5.15 14.66
C GLU A 39 14.19 5.24 13.80
N ARG A 40 13.77 6.47 13.50
CA ARG A 40 12.51 6.76 12.78
C ARG A 40 12.71 7.40 11.44
N TYR A 41 13.87 7.99 11.21
CA TYR A 41 14.19 8.67 9.96
C TYR A 41 15.63 8.40 9.54
N LEU A 42 15.79 8.08 8.26
CA LEU A 42 17.06 8.18 7.53
C LEU A 42 17.06 9.50 6.76
N THR A 43 18.07 10.34 6.95
CA THR A 43 18.17 11.64 6.28
C THR A 43 19.35 11.68 5.31
N HIS A 44 19.07 12.13 4.09
CA HIS A 44 20.04 12.39 3.03
C HIS A 44 20.03 13.88 2.67
N THR A 45 21.19 14.54 2.74
CA THR A 45 21.32 16.01 2.67
C THR A 45 22.34 16.50 1.65
N GLU A 46 23.15 15.60 1.07
CA GLU A 46 24.27 15.99 0.22
C GLU A 46 24.32 15.12 -1.03
N GLY A 47 24.40 15.75 -2.21
CA GLY A 47 24.55 15.08 -3.49
C GLY A 47 23.27 14.41 -4.02
N LYS A 48 23.37 13.94 -5.25
CA LYS A 48 22.30 13.20 -5.93
C LYS A 48 22.22 11.77 -5.37
N VAL A 49 21.00 11.26 -5.28
CA VAL A 49 20.74 9.89 -4.84
C VAL A 49 19.52 9.33 -5.57
N THR A 50 19.57 8.05 -5.90
CA THR A 50 18.42 7.35 -6.49
C THR A 50 17.48 6.82 -5.42
N ALA A 51 16.22 6.59 -5.80
CA ALA A 51 15.25 5.90 -4.94
C ALA A 51 15.72 4.49 -4.54
N GLU A 52 16.41 3.76 -5.43
CA GLU A 52 16.99 2.45 -5.13
C GLU A 52 18.08 2.56 -4.04
N GLU A 53 19.01 3.51 -4.13
CA GLU A 53 20.07 3.71 -3.13
C GLU A 53 19.51 4.10 -1.75
N LEU A 54 18.51 4.99 -1.72
CA LEU A 54 17.78 5.33 -0.49
C LEU A 54 17.06 4.11 0.10
N SER A 55 16.42 3.30 -0.75
CA SER A 55 15.71 2.08 -0.33
C SER A 55 16.68 1.02 0.20
N ILE A 56 17.86 0.87 -0.39
CA ILE A 56 18.92 -0.02 0.12
C ILE A 56 19.42 0.47 1.49
N SER A 57 19.64 1.77 1.65
CA SER A 57 20.06 2.36 2.92
C SER A 57 19.01 2.18 4.02
N ALA A 58 17.73 2.34 3.67
CA ALA A 58 16.61 2.04 4.56
C ALA A 58 16.55 0.55 4.92
N ALA A 59 16.67 -0.35 3.93
CA ALA A 59 16.72 -1.80 4.13
C ALA A 59 17.83 -2.20 5.11
N GLN A 60 19.05 -1.67 4.93
CA GLN A 60 20.18 -1.92 5.83
C GLN A 60 19.92 -1.42 7.26
N THR A 61 19.35 -0.22 7.40
CA THR A 61 19.01 0.36 8.72
C THR A 61 17.96 -0.48 9.46
N VAL A 62 16.98 -1.02 8.72
CA VAL A 62 15.92 -1.87 9.27
C VAL A 62 16.42 -3.30 9.53
N GLY A 63 17.37 -3.78 8.73
CA GLY A 63 17.80 -5.18 8.70
C GLY A 63 16.98 -6.06 7.75
N ILE A 64 16.41 -5.47 6.68
CA ILE A 64 15.77 -6.20 5.58
C ILE A 64 16.87 -6.81 4.71
N THR A 65 16.79 -8.11 4.45
CA THR A 65 17.77 -8.82 3.63
C THR A 65 17.62 -8.48 2.15
N PRO A 66 18.67 -8.69 1.33
CA PRO A 66 18.58 -8.52 -0.12
C PRO A 66 17.45 -9.33 -0.77
N LEU A 67 17.11 -10.51 -0.22
CA LEU A 67 16.01 -11.36 -0.71
C LEU A 67 14.63 -10.69 -0.56
N CYS A 68 14.41 -9.99 0.55
CA CYS A 68 13.15 -9.29 0.81
C CYS A 68 13.12 -7.84 0.33
N HIS A 69 14.28 -7.22 0.08
CA HIS A 69 14.39 -5.81 -0.32
C HIS A 69 13.53 -5.46 -1.54
N VAL A 70 13.43 -6.38 -2.51
CA VAL A 70 12.62 -6.22 -3.73
C VAL A 70 11.13 -6.03 -3.48
N LEU A 71 10.64 -6.27 -2.26
CA LEU A 71 9.24 -6.04 -1.88
C LEU A 71 8.96 -4.59 -1.44
N PHE A 72 10.00 -3.76 -1.30
CA PHE A 72 9.91 -2.42 -0.73
C PHE A 72 10.19 -1.32 -1.74
N SER A 73 9.62 -0.14 -1.49
CA SER A 73 9.84 1.08 -2.28
C SER A 73 9.61 2.34 -1.42
N LEU A 74 9.78 3.52 -2.03
CA LEU A 74 9.55 4.82 -1.41
C LEU A 74 8.22 5.41 -1.86
N TYR A 75 7.36 5.69 -0.88
CA TYR A 75 6.07 6.33 -1.07
C TYR A 75 6.11 7.79 -0.64
N ASP A 76 5.55 8.66 -1.46
CA ASP A 76 5.32 10.07 -1.14
C ASP A 76 3.90 10.25 -0.57
N PRO A 77 3.76 10.54 0.73
CA PRO A 77 2.44 10.78 1.32
C PRO A 77 1.79 12.09 0.88
N GLU A 78 2.53 13.04 0.31
CA GLU A 78 1.99 14.33 -0.17
C GLU A 78 1.44 14.19 -1.59
N SER A 79 2.19 13.56 -2.48
CA SER A 79 1.76 13.36 -3.87
C SER A 79 0.93 12.09 -4.10
N HIS A 80 0.80 11.24 -3.07
CA HIS A 80 0.20 9.90 -3.14
C HIS A 80 0.79 8.98 -4.22
N CYS A 81 2.04 9.22 -4.63
CA CYS A 81 2.73 8.42 -5.64
C CYS A 81 3.90 7.65 -5.04
N TRP A 82 4.29 6.57 -5.70
CA TRP A 82 5.53 5.89 -5.41
C TRP A 82 6.61 6.33 -6.41
N TYR A 83 7.85 6.40 -5.94
CA TYR A 83 8.97 6.67 -6.82
C TYR A 83 9.47 5.39 -7.49
N SER A 84 9.75 5.48 -8.80
CA SER A 84 10.46 4.42 -9.52
C SER A 84 11.88 4.27 -8.96
N PRO A 85 12.47 3.06 -8.99
CA PRO A 85 13.78 2.80 -8.38
C PRO A 85 14.92 3.64 -8.99
N ASN A 86 14.80 4.03 -10.26
CA ASN A 86 15.75 4.91 -10.94
C ASN A 86 15.49 6.42 -10.74
N HIS A 87 14.45 6.82 -10.01
CA HIS A 87 14.16 8.22 -9.76
C HIS A 87 15.31 8.88 -9.01
N PHE A 88 15.76 10.06 -9.49
CA PHE A 88 16.84 10.82 -8.88
C PHE A 88 16.29 11.96 -8.02
N PHE A 89 16.70 11.99 -6.75
CA PHE A 89 16.49 13.12 -5.87
C PHE A 89 17.71 14.04 -5.90
N ASN A 90 17.47 15.34 -6.08
CA ASN A 90 18.49 16.36 -5.87
C ASN A 90 18.32 16.97 -4.47
N SER A 91 19.09 16.48 -3.50
CA SER A 91 18.98 16.93 -2.10
C SER A 91 19.31 18.40 -1.89
N GLU A 92 20.08 19.02 -2.78
CA GLU A 92 20.45 20.44 -2.72
C GLU A 92 19.28 21.35 -3.14
N GLU A 93 18.37 20.85 -3.98
CA GLU A 93 17.16 21.56 -4.42
C GLU A 93 15.96 21.27 -3.51
N GLN A 94 16.05 20.22 -2.69
CA GLN A 94 14.95 19.78 -1.85
C GLN A 94 14.91 20.53 -0.52
N THR A 95 13.96 21.46 -0.40
CA THR A 95 13.74 22.22 0.83
C THR A 95 13.32 21.32 2.00
N ARG A 96 12.48 20.31 1.73
CA ARG A 96 12.11 19.22 2.64
C ARG A 96 11.26 18.19 1.91
N LEU A 97 11.73 16.94 1.76
CA LEU A 97 10.92 15.83 1.25
C LEU A 97 10.81 14.76 2.30
N THR A 98 9.59 14.33 2.64
CA THR A 98 9.37 13.21 3.56
C THR A 98 8.80 12.04 2.80
N LEU A 99 9.57 10.96 2.69
CA LEU A 99 9.17 9.72 2.04
C LEU A 99 8.92 8.64 3.09
N HIS A 100 8.07 7.67 2.78
CA HIS A 100 7.87 6.49 3.60
C HIS A 100 8.53 5.28 2.92
N TYR A 101 9.48 4.63 3.61
CA TYR A 101 9.96 3.32 3.16
C TYR A 101 8.90 2.27 3.49
N ARG A 102 8.29 1.67 2.47
CA ARG A 102 7.11 0.81 2.63
C ARG A 102 7.24 -0.46 1.82
N MET A 103 6.66 -1.55 2.33
CA MET A 103 6.38 -2.71 1.51
C MET A 103 5.31 -2.32 0.50
N ARG A 104 5.64 -2.43 -0.78
CA ARG A 104 4.77 -2.07 -1.92
C ARG A 104 4.20 -3.31 -2.57
N PHE A 105 5.06 -4.30 -2.85
CA PHE A 105 4.69 -5.52 -3.54
C PHE A 105 4.16 -6.54 -2.53
N TYR A 106 2.84 -6.73 -2.55
CA TYR A 106 2.11 -7.52 -1.57
C TYR A 106 1.30 -8.62 -2.26
N PHE A 107 1.36 -9.82 -1.70
CA PHE A 107 0.60 -10.97 -2.17
C PHE A 107 -0.38 -11.39 -1.08
N ARG A 108 -1.68 -11.18 -1.29
CA ARG A 108 -2.70 -11.54 -0.29
C ARG A 108 -2.63 -13.02 0.08
N ASN A 109 -2.94 -13.32 1.34
CA ASN A 109 -2.88 -14.67 1.92
C ASN A 109 -1.50 -15.35 1.85
N TRP A 110 -0.40 -14.59 1.77
CA TRP A 110 0.97 -15.12 1.90
C TRP A 110 1.21 -15.87 3.24
N HIS A 111 0.42 -15.56 4.28
CA HIS A 111 0.46 -16.24 5.59
C HIS A 111 -0.32 -17.56 5.62
N GLY A 112 -1.12 -17.88 4.59
CA GLY A 112 -1.84 -19.16 4.46
C GLY A 112 -2.91 -19.41 5.55
N LEU A 113 -3.57 -18.37 6.06
CA LEU A 113 -4.61 -18.50 7.09
C LEU A 113 -6.03 -18.48 6.53
N SER A 114 -6.18 -18.15 5.25
CA SER A 114 -7.45 -18.24 4.53
C SER A 114 -7.44 -19.47 3.64
N GLU A 115 -8.48 -20.30 3.74
CA GLU A 115 -8.73 -21.43 2.84
C GLU A 115 -9.42 -20.99 1.52
N LYS A 116 -9.91 -19.75 1.46
CA LYS A 116 -10.65 -19.21 0.32
C LYS A 116 -9.75 -18.67 -0.79
N GLU A 117 -8.51 -18.35 -0.45
CA GLU A 117 -7.51 -17.78 -1.37
C GLU A 117 -6.30 -18.72 -1.42
N PRO A 118 -5.59 -18.83 -2.55
CA PRO A 118 -4.38 -19.64 -2.61
C PRO A 118 -3.30 -19.10 -1.67
N SER A 119 -2.47 -19.99 -1.13
CA SER A 119 -1.28 -19.60 -0.38
C SER A 119 -0.16 -19.16 -1.33
N VAL A 120 0.65 -18.19 -0.91
CA VAL A 120 1.75 -17.64 -1.72
C VAL A 120 3.09 -17.91 -1.05
N VAL A 121 3.97 -18.59 -1.78
CA VAL A 121 5.30 -19.02 -1.31
C VAL A 121 6.35 -18.76 -2.39
N ARG A 122 7.62 -18.63 -1.98
CA ARG A 122 8.75 -18.60 -2.91
C ARG A 122 9.07 -20.00 -3.37
N TYR A 123 9.56 -20.14 -4.61
CA TYR A 123 10.16 -21.40 -5.06
C TYR A 123 11.31 -21.81 -4.13
N ALA A 124 11.34 -23.09 -3.77
CA ALA A 124 12.45 -23.69 -3.05
C ALA A 124 13.36 -24.45 -4.03
N PRO A 125 14.66 -24.60 -3.71
CA PRO A 125 15.55 -25.47 -4.49
C PRO A 125 14.95 -26.87 -4.60
N ARG A 126 15.06 -27.49 -5.79
CA ARG A 126 14.61 -28.87 -6.00
C ARG A 126 15.61 -29.84 -5.36
N SER A 127 15.61 -29.94 -4.04
CA SER A 127 16.25 -31.04 -3.30
C SER A 127 15.19 -32.11 -3.06
N GLY A 128 15.53 -33.37 -3.32
CA GLY A 128 14.58 -34.49 -3.43
C GLY A 128 13.61 -34.64 -2.25
N THR A 129 12.38 -35.08 -2.59
CA THR A 129 11.26 -35.51 -1.74
C THR A 129 10.40 -34.46 -1.02
N GLU A 130 10.77 -33.17 -0.95
CA GLU A 130 9.89 -32.15 -0.35
C GLU A 130 9.34 -31.16 -1.39
N HIS A 131 8.04 -31.29 -1.69
CA HIS A 131 7.27 -30.31 -2.45
C HIS A 131 6.80 -29.17 -1.54
N GLY A 132 7.74 -28.36 -1.03
CA GLY A 132 7.43 -27.19 -0.20
C GLY A 132 8.04 -25.92 -0.78
N GLY A 133 7.27 -24.83 -0.82
CA GLY A 133 7.82 -23.49 -1.07
C GLY A 133 8.44 -22.89 0.19
N SER A 134 9.36 -21.95 0.04
CA SER A 134 9.89 -21.21 1.19
C SER A 134 9.01 -19.99 1.54
N PRO A 135 8.95 -19.55 2.80
CA PRO A 135 8.12 -18.40 3.20
C PRO A 135 8.45 -17.15 2.39
N LEU A 136 7.41 -16.38 2.04
CA LEU A 136 7.58 -15.14 1.28
C LEU A 136 8.38 -14.09 2.06
N LEU A 137 8.10 -13.96 3.36
CA LEU A 137 8.67 -12.97 4.25
C LEU A 137 9.60 -13.61 5.28
N GLU A 138 10.75 -13.00 5.47
CA GLU A 138 11.60 -13.25 6.64
C GLU A 138 11.10 -12.46 7.86
N MET A 139 11.54 -12.84 9.05
CA MET A 139 11.06 -12.27 10.32
C MET A 139 11.15 -10.74 10.38
N THR A 140 12.28 -10.14 9.98
CA THR A 140 12.43 -8.67 10.00
C THR A 140 11.46 -7.97 9.05
N SER A 141 11.21 -8.57 7.88
CA SER A 141 10.24 -8.06 6.90
C SER A 141 8.80 -8.17 7.42
N LEU A 142 8.49 -9.24 8.15
CA LEU A 142 7.23 -9.41 8.84
C LEU A 142 7.02 -8.37 9.95
N GLU A 143 8.02 -8.14 10.79
CA GLU A 143 7.95 -7.12 11.86
C GLU A 143 7.73 -5.72 11.28
N TYR A 144 8.40 -5.42 10.16
CA TYR A 144 8.24 -4.15 9.46
C TYR A 144 6.85 -4.00 8.86
N LEU A 145 6.37 -5.01 8.11
CA LEU A 145 5.02 -5.04 7.55
C LEU A 145 3.95 -4.92 8.65
N PHE A 146 4.12 -5.61 9.77
CA PHE A 146 3.21 -5.49 10.91
C PHE A 146 3.16 -4.06 11.46
N CYS A 147 4.29 -3.37 11.56
CA CYS A 147 4.32 -1.98 12.00
C CYS A 147 3.72 -1.01 10.96
N GLN A 148 3.95 -1.24 9.66
CA GLN A 148 3.28 -0.53 8.58
C GLN A 148 1.75 -0.73 8.63
N ALA A 149 1.29 -1.98 8.75
CA ALA A 149 -0.12 -2.33 8.83
C ALA A 149 -0.81 -1.72 10.06
N LYS A 150 -0.15 -1.68 11.22
CA LYS A 150 -0.66 -0.96 12.40
C LYS A 150 -0.80 0.54 12.15
N PHE A 151 0.19 1.14 11.49
CA PHE A 151 0.12 2.55 11.12
C PHE A 151 -1.06 2.79 10.17
N ASP A 152 -1.21 1.99 9.13
CA ASP A 152 -2.29 2.14 8.14
C ASP A 152 -3.66 1.93 8.78
N PHE A 153 -3.81 0.90 9.62
CA PHE A 153 -5.04 0.60 10.35
C PHE A 153 -5.47 1.76 11.25
N VAL A 154 -4.55 2.30 12.06
CA VAL A 154 -4.86 3.44 12.93
C VAL A 154 -5.17 4.71 12.13
N ASN A 155 -4.56 4.87 10.95
CA ASN A 155 -4.79 5.99 10.04
C ASN A 155 -5.90 5.73 9.01
N ASP A 156 -6.91 4.94 9.37
CA ASP A 156 -8.15 4.78 8.60
C ASP A 156 -7.96 4.21 7.18
N VAL A 157 -7.06 3.22 6.99
CA VAL A 157 -6.97 2.44 5.72
C VAL A 157 -8.32 1.86 5.27
N THR A 158 -9.24 1.66 6.22
CA THR A 158 -10.66 1.47 5.97
C THR A 158 -11.44 2.37 6.92
N PRO A 159 -11.99 3.49 6.43
CA PRO A 159 -12.80 4.39 7.23
C PRO A 159 -14.04 3.68 7.76
N MET A 160 -14.51 4.08 8.93
CA MET A 160 -15.76 3.56 9.51
C MET A 160 -16.98 3.85 8.63
N GLU A 161 -16.91 4.90 7.84
CA GLU A 161 -17.96 5.39 6.94
C GLU A 161 -18.19 4.46 5.74
N ASP A 162 -17.21 3.62 5.38
CA ASP A 162 -17.33 2.64 4.29
C ASP A 162 -18.25 1.47 4.68
N ALA A 163 -18.53 1.25 5.97
CA ALA A 163 -19.36 0.15 6.44
C ALA A 163 -20.85 0.36 6.10
N GLN A 164 -21.43 -0.58 5.36
CA GLN A 164 -22.80 -0.49 4.88
C GLN A 164 -23.77 -1.10 5.90
N GLY A 165 -24.52 -0.22 6.58
CA GLY A 165 -25.56 -0.63 7.51
C GLY A 165 -25.05 -1.02 8.90
N LYS A 166 -25.98 -1.45 9.77
CA LYS A 166 -25.71 -1.64 11.20
C LYS A 166 -24.88 -2.88 11.51
N GLU A 167 -25.05 -3.95 10.72
CA GLU A 167 -24.37 -5.22 10.95
C GLU A 167 -22.88 -5.11 10.63
N GLU A 168 -22.54 -4.61 9.43
CA GLU A 168 -21.14 -4.36 9.03
C GLU A 168 -20.45 -3.38 9.98
N LEU A 169 -21.14 -2.31 10.38
CA LEU A 169 -20.60 -1.37 11.36
C LEU A 169 -20.33 -2.03 12.72
N SER A 170 -21.22 -2.91 13.18
CA SER A 170 -21.01 -3.65 14.44
C SER A 170 -19.83 -4.62 14.32
N ARG A 171 -19.72 -5.31 13.19
CA ARG A 171 -18.60 -6.21 12.89
C ARG A 171 -17.28 -5.45 12.86
N PHE A 172 -17.20 -4.34 12.13
CA PHE A 172 -16.04 -3.46 12.06
C PHE A 172 -15.59 -3.01 13.46
N LYS A 173 -16.53 -2.58 14.31
CA LYS A 173 -16.22 -2.16 15.70
C LYS A 173 -15.64 -3.29 16.53
N ASN A 174 -16.23 -4.49 16.48
CA ASN A 174 -15.76 -5.64 17.25
C ASN A 174 -14.39 -6.14 16.76
N GLU A 175 -14.21 -6.29 15.45
CA GLU A 175 -12.93 -6.68 14.87
C GLU A 175 -11.85 -5.63 15.16
N SER A 176 -12.19 -4.34 15.14
CA SER A 176 -11.25 -3.27 15.53
C SER A 176 -10.78 -3.37 16.98
N LEU A 177 -11.68 -3.73 17.91
CA LEU A 177 -11.30 -4.00 19.30
C LEU A 177 -10.41 -5.25 19.40
N GLY A 178 -10.67 -6.29 18.60
CA GLY A 178 -9.82 -7.47 18.49
C GLY A 178 -8.41 -7.14 17.97
N MET A 179 -8.32 -6.28 16.95
CA MET A 179 -7.05 -5.77 16.42
C MET A 179 -6.27 -4.99 17.48
N ALA A 180 -6.94 -4.19 18.31
CA ALA A 180 -6.31 -3.52 19.43
C ALA A 180 -5.76 -4.51 20.48
N VAL A 181 -6.49 -5.59 20.78
CA VAL A 181 -5.98 -6.67 21.65
C VAL A 181 -4.74 -7.31 21.05
N LEU A 182 -4.75 -7.69 19.77
CA LEU A 182 -3.57 -8.26 19.09
C LEU A 182 -2.37 -7.32 19.14
N HIS A 183 -2.58 -6.01 18.90
CA HIS A 183 -1.51 -5.01 19.01
C HIS A 183 -0.90 -5.01 20.43
N LEU A 184 -1.73 -4.90 21.46
CA LEU A 184 -1.25 -4.86 22.85
C LEU A 184 -0.62 -6.19 23.28
N SER A 185 -1.12 -7.33 22.81
CA SER A 185 -0.53 -8.64 23.05
C SER A 185 0.87 -8.74 22.47
N HIS A 186 1.07 -8.28 21.24
CA HIS A 186 2.42 -8.22 20.66
C HIS A 186 3.34 -7.31 21.48
N GLN A 187 2.84 -6.17 21.98
CA GLN A 187 3.64 -5.30 22.85
C GLN A 187 4.00 -5.98 24.18
N ALA A 188 3.06 -6.69 24.79
CA ALA A 188 3.26 -7.45 26.02
C ALA A 188 4.32 -8.54 25.85
N LEU A 189 4.25 -9.31 24.77
CA LEU A 189 5.26 -10.33 24.41
C LEU A 189 6.65 -9.71 24.23
N ARG A 190 6.76 -8.55 23.59
CA ARG A 190 8.05 -7.85 23.40
C ARG A 190 8.63 -7.27 24.68
N SER A 191 7.79 -6.81 25.61
CA SER A 191 8.24 -6.23 26.87
C SER A 191 8.36 -7.24 28.01
N GLY A 192 7.96 -8.50 27.80
CA GLY A 192 7.89 -9.51 28.85
C GLY A 192 6.86 -9.20 29.95
N CYS A 193 5.81 -8.44 29.61
CA CYS A 193 4.73 -8.09 30.53
C CYS A 193 3.45 -8.89 30.23
N THR A 194 2.47 -8.84 31.12
CA THR A 194 1.12 -9.37 30.85
C THR A 194 0.32 -8.43 29.96
N LEU A 195 -0.67 -8.96 29.24
CA LEU A 195 -1.57 -8.12 28.43
C LEU A 195 -2.32 -7.10 29.29
N GLN A 196 -2.72 -7.47 30.51
CA GLN A 196 -3.43 -6.59 31.43
C GLN A 196 -2.57 -5.39 31.84
N GLU A 197 -1.27 -5.58 32.10
CA GLU A 197 -0.36 -4.48 32.45
C GLU A 197 -0.18 -3.50 31.30
N VAL A 198 -0.02 -4.03 30.08
CA VAL A 198 0.08 -3.18 28.87
C VAL A 198 -1.23 -2.45 28.61
N ALA A 199 -2.39 -3.11 28.74
CA ALA A 199 -3.71 -2.50 28.53
C ALA A 199 -4.05 -1.40 29.57
N LYS A 200 -3.44 -1.44 30.76
CA LYS A 200 -3.55 -0.36 31.76
C LYS A 200 -2.72 0.88 31.39
N SER A 201 -1.58 0.69 30.73
CA SER A 201 -0.63 1.76 30.40
C SER A 201 -0.85 2.35 29.00
N VAL A 202 -1.31 1.54 28.05
CA VAL A 202 -1.57 1.93 26.67
C VAL A 202 -3.07 1.88 26.40
N SER A 203 -3.64 3.05 26.10
CA SER A 203 -5.06 3.13 25.73
C SER A 203 -5.33 2.43 24.40
N PHE A 204 -6.31 1.53 24.38
CA PHE A 204 -6.78 0.86 23.15
C PHE A 204 -7.25 1.85 22.07
N LEU A 205 -7.65 3.07 22.45
CA LEU A 205 -8.01 4.13 21.52
C LEU A 205 -6.86 4.55 20.59
N ARG A 206 -5.60 4.26 20.97
CA ARG A 206 -4.41 4.47 20.14
C ARG A 206 -4.11 3.30 19.20
N CYS A 207 -4.88 2.22 19.30
CA CYS A 207 -4.68 0.96 18.58
C CYS A 207 -5.86 0.63 17.64
N ILE A 208 -6.83 1.55 17.49
CA ILE A 208 -7.99 1.43 16.60
C ILE A 208 -7.97 2.57 15.56
N PRO A 209 -8.78 2.49 14.49
CA PRO A 209 -8.87 3.55 13.48
C PRO A 209 -9.29 4.88 14.10
N ARG A 210 -8.71 5.99 13.64
CA ARG A 210 -8.99 7.34 14.16
C ARG A 210 -10.45 7.74 13.97
N SER A 211 -11.09 7.32 12.88
CA SER A 211 -12.54 7.45 12.65
C SER A 211 -13.34 6.81 13.79
N PHE A 212 -13.00 5.57 14.18
CA PHE A 212 -13.63 4.88 15.30
C PHE A 212 -13.35 5.57 16.64
N ALA A 213 -12.10 5.95 16.92
CA ALA A 213 -11.76 6.67 18.15
C ALA A 213 -12.54 8.00 18.27
N LYS A 214 -12.68 8.75 17.18
CA LYS A 214 -13.50 9.98 17.11
C LYS A 214 -15.00 9.67 17.32
N HIS A 215 -15.51 8.58 16.76
CA HIS A 215 -16.89 8.13 17.01
C HIS A 215 -17.11 7.84 18.50
N ILE A 216 -16.21 7.08 19.14
CA ILE A 216 -16.29 6.78 20.59
C ILE A 216 -16.25 8.08 21.40
N ALA A 217 -15.43 9.06 21.02
CA ALA A 217 -15.36 10.34 21.71
C ALA A 217 -16.69 11.12 21.68
N ARG A 218 -17.49 10.97 20.61
CA ARG A 218 -18.81 11.60 20.43
C ARG A 218 -19.95 10.82 21.12
N ASP A 219 -19.75 9.54 21.43
CA ASP A 219 -20.76 8.71 22.08
C ASP A 219 -21.14 9.20 23.49
N ASN A 220 -22.34 8.82 23.93
CA ASN A 220 -22.80 9.10 25.30
C ASN A 220 -21.98 8.32 26.35
N PHE A 221 -22.05 8.77 27.60
CA PHE A 221 -21.24 8.22 28.70
C PHE A 221 -21.45 6.72 28.93
N LEU A 222 -22.69 6.23 28.85
CA LEU A 222 -23.01 4.82 29.05
C LEU A 222 -22.42 3.95 27.93
N THR A 223 -22.50 4.40 26.67
CA THR A 223 -21.88 3.72 25.52
C THR A 223 -20.37 3.64 25.68
N LYS A 224 -19.72 4.73 26.12
CA LYS A 224 -18.27 4.74 26.40
C LYS A 224 -17.88 3.73 27.49
N ILE A 225 -18.64 3.64 28.58
CA ILE A 225 -18.43 2.63 29.62
C ILE A 225 -18.62 1.23 29.05
N ARG A 226 -19.67 1.01 28.26
CA ARG A 226 -19.95 -0.29 27.65
C ARG A 226 -18.80 -0.76 26.76
N ILE A 227 -18.28 0.10 25.89
CA ILE A 227 -17.14 -0.22 25.02
C ILE A 227 -15.89 -0.55 25.85
N ARG A 228 -15.60 0.23 26.90
CA ARG A 228 -14.48 -0.06 27.80
C ARG A 228 -14.62 -1.41 28.50
N ARG A 229 -15.83 -1.79 28.94
CA ARG A 229 -16.08 -3.11 29.54
C ARG A 229 -15.89 -4.23 28.53
N VAL A 230 -16.46 -4.11 27.33
CA VAL A 230 -16.27 -5.09 26.25
C VAL A 230 -14.78 -5.29 25.94
N PHE A 231 -14.03 -4.20 25.83
CA PHE A 231 -12.59 -4.28 25.61
C PHE A 231 -11.85 -4.95 26.79
N ALA A 232 -12.19 -4.61 28.03
CA ALA A 232 -11.60 -5.24 29.22
C ALA A 232 -11.93 -6.74 29.29
N ASP A 233 -13.13 -7.14 28.88
CA ASP A 233 -13.53 -8.54 28.78
C ASP A 233 -12.72 -9.26 27.71
N PHE A 234 -12.52 -8.65 26.54
CA PHE A 234 -11.66 -9.22 25.49
C PHE A 234 -10.22 -9.42 25.98
N VAL A 235 -9.65 -8.43 26.67
CA VAL A 235 -8.30 -8.53 27.26
C VAL A 235 -8.21 -9.70 28.25
N ARG A 236 -9.19 -9.82 29.16
CA ARG A 236 -9.22 -10.89 30.16
C ARG A 236 -9.32 -12.27 29.49
N THR A 237 -10.30 -12.45 28.62
CA THR A 237 -10.54 -13.74 27.95
C THR A 237 -9.35 -14.14 27.08
N PHE A 238 -8.74 -13.20 26.37
CA PHE A 238 -7.59 -13.49 25.52
C PHE A 238 -6.33 -13.87 26.33
N GLN A 239 -6.08 -13.21 27.47
CA GLN A 239 -5.00 -13.61 28.36
C GLN A 239 -5.21 -15.05 28.85
N GLU A 240 -6.36 -15.32 29.47
CA GLU A 240 -6.66 -16.60 30.14
C GLU A 240 -6.64 -17.79 29.16
N HIS A 241 -7.18 -17.62 27.95
CA HIS A 241 -7.44 -18.74 27.04
C HIS A 241 -6.43 -18.87 25.90
N THR A 242 -5.60 -17.85 25.65
CA THR A 242 -4.69 -17.83 24.50
C THR A 242 -3.24 -17.56 24.92
N VAL A 243 -3.00 -16.54 25.73
CA VAL A 243 -1.63 -16.17 26.16
C VAL A 243 -1.10 -17.13 27.23
N ASP A 244 -1.85 -17.35 28.32
CA ASP A 244 -1.40 -18.17 29.46
C ASP A 244 -1.23 -19.66 29.09
N VAL A 245 -1.96 -20.11 28.07
CA VAL A 245 -1.87 -21.49 27.55
C VAL A 245 -0.63 -21.69 26.67
N GLY A 246 0.20 -20.65 26.46
CA GLY A 246 1.42 -20.72 25.65
C GLY A 246 1.17 -20.95 24.16
N ARG A 247 -0.06 -20.70 23.68
CA ARG A 247 -0.49 -20.98 22.29
C ARG A 247 -0.16 -19.85 21.31
N LEU A 248 0.49 -18.79 21.77
CA LEU A 248 0.63 -17.55 21.01
C LEU A 248 2.02 -16.96 21.12
N GLY A 249 2.85 -17.17 20.10
CA GLY A 249 4.11 -16.48 19.93
C GLY A 249 3.94 -15.14 19.21
N SER A 250 5.04 -14.38 19.13
CA SER A 250 5.04 -13.05 18.50
C SER A 250 4.67 -13.12 17.01
N GLN A 251 5.09 -14.18 16.32
CA GLN A 251 4.82 -14.38 14.89
C GLN A 251 3.33 -14.65 14.64
N GLU A 252 2.70 -15.49 15.46
CA GLU A 252 1.29 -15.84 15.35
C GLU A 252 0.38 -14.62 15.55
N VAL A 253 0.76 -13.71 16.47
CA VAL A 253 0.05 -12.43 16.64
C VAL A 253 0.14 -11.58 15.39
N MET A 254 1.32 -11.46 14.79
CA MET A 254 1.52 -10.67 13.57
C MET A 254 0.72 -11.25 12.39
N TYR A 255 0.74 -12.59 12.22
CA TYR A 255 -0.04 -13.27 11.19
C TYR A 255 -1.54 -13.06 11.38
N LYS A 256 -2.03 -13.22 12.61
CA LYS A 256 -3.45 -13.03 12.90
C LYS A 256 -3.87 -11.58 12.65
N TYR A 257 -3.05 -10.61 13.05
CA TYR A 257 -3.33 -9.19 12.82
C TYR A 257 -3.39 -8.86 11.32
N LEU A 258 -2.39 -9.30 10.55
CA LEU A 258 -2.33 -9.03 9.10
C LEU A 258 -3.47 -9.72 8.36
N SER A 259 -3.76 -10.98 8.71
CA SER A 259 -4.92 -11.69 8.14
C SER A 259 -6.24 -11.00 8.48
N THR A 260 -6.45 -10.56 9.73
CA THR A 260 -7.66 -9.81 10.08
C THR A 260 -7.73 -8.46 9.35
N LEU A 261 -6.60 -7.79 9.16
CA LEU A 261 -6.57 -6.55 8.38
C LEU A 261 -6.93 -6.77 6.91
N GLU A 262 -6.46 -7.85 6.28
CA GLU A 262 -6.84 -8.20 4.91
C GLU A 262 -8.36 -8.36 4.74
N HIS A 263 -9.04 -8.88 5.77
CA HIS A 263 -10.50 -9.04 5.77
C HIS A 263 -11.24 -7.72 6.04
N LEU A 264 -10.72 -6.89 6.95
CA LEU A 264 -11.30 -5.58 7.27
C LEU A 264 -11.11 -4.57 6.16
N ALA A 265 -9.99 -4.64 5.45
CA ALA A 265 -9.57 -3.70 4.43
C ALA A 265 -9.34 -4.43 3.10
N PRO A 266 -10.37 -4.61 2.26
CA PRO A 266 -10.23 -5.32 0.98
C PRO A 266 -9.19 -4.69 0.03
N ARG A 267 -8.98 -3.37 0.12
CA ARG A 267 -7.97 -2.62 -0.64
C ARG A 267 -6.55 -2.74 -0.08
N PHE A 268 -6.36 -3.40 1.07
CA PHE A 268 -5.04 -3.60 1.63
C PHE A 268 -4.20 -4.51 0.72
N GLY A 269 -3.01 -4.01 0.33
CA GLY A 269 -2.11 -4.71 -0.59
C GLY A 269 -2.48 -4.54 -2.08
N THR A 270 -3.37 -3.61 -2.42
CA THR A 270 -3.74 -3.28 -3.80
C THR A 270 -3.51 -1.80 -4.07
N GLU A 271 -3.13 -1.45 -5.30
CA GLU A 271 -3.09 -0.05 -5.76
C GLU A 271 -4.18 0.16 -6.82
N THR A 272 -4.85 1.30 -6.79
CA THR A 272 -5.91 1.65 -7.75
C THR A 272 -5.63 3.03 -8.33
N PHE A 273 -5.70 3.13 -9.66
CA PHE A 273 -5.41 4.32 -10.45
C PHE A 273 -6.68 4.76 -11.17
N LEU A 274 -6.96 6.06 -11.11
CA LEU A 274 -8.07 6.66 -11.83
C LEU A 274 -7.56 7.18 -13.17
N ALA A 275 -8.18 6.74 -14.26
CA ALA A 275 -7.84 7.13 -15.61
C ALA A 275 -9.03 7.78 -16.31
N ALA A 276 -8.83 8.98 -16.84
CA ALA A 276 -9.84 9.66 -17.67
C ALA A 276 -10.07 8.93 -19.00
N HIS A 277 -9.05 8.23 -19.49
CA HIS A 277 -9.07 7.53 -20.75
C HIS A 277 -8.41 6.16 -20.62
N LEU A 278 -9.11 5.13 -21.06
CA LEU A 278 -8.64 3.75 -21.15
C LEU A 278 -9.17 3.14 -22.45
N GLU A 279 -8.28 2.61 -23.28
CA GLU A 279 -8.62 1.91 -24.52
C GLU A 279 -7.95 0.53 -24.57
N LEU A 280 -8.68 -0.45 -25.10
CA LEU A 280 -8.16 -1.79 -25.37
C LEU A 280 -8.02 -1.97 -26.87
N ARG A 281 -6.86 -2.44 -27.35
CA ARG A 281 -6.54 -2.58 -28.77
C ARG A 281 -6.03 -3.98 -29.08
N THR A 282 -6.55 -4.61 -30.12
CA THR A 282 -5.99 -5.83 -30.74
C THR A 282 -5.23 -5.42 -31.99
N ASP A 283 -3.94 -5.74 -32.11
CA ASP A 283 -3.23 -5.41 -33.34
C ASP A 283 -3.58 -6.37 -34.49
N GLY A 284 -3.80 -5.79 -35.68
CA GLY A 284 -4.39 -6.43 -36.86
C GLY A 284 -5.39 -5.55 -37.63
N GLY A 285 -5.73 -4.36 -37.11
CA GLY A 285 -6.51 -3.33 -37.80
C GLY A 285 -5.65 -2.11 -38.11
N ASP A 286 -5.21 -2.02 -39.37
CA ASP A 286 -4.60 -0.90 -40.09
C ASP A 286 -4.01 0.25 -39.25
N GLY A 287 -2.69 0.44 -39.42
CA GLY A 287 -1.94 1.61 -38.98
C GLY A 287 -2.42 2.93 -39.60
N SER A 288 -3.60 3.39 -39.18
CA SER A 288 -4.02 4.78 -39.24
C SER A 288 -3.72 5.38 -37.87
N GLY A 289 -2.53 6.00 -37.77
CA GLY A 289 -2.12 6.68 -36.56
C GLY A 289 -3.13 7.74 -36.15
N SER A 290 -3.78 7.54 -35.01
CA SER A 290 -4.33 8.65 -34.23
C SER A 290 -3.18 9.28 -33.45
N TYR A 291 -2.28 9.92 -34.19
CA TYR A 291 -1.54 11.05 -33.64
C TYR A 291 -2.61 12.07 -33.27
N LEU A 292 -2.75 12.37 -31.97
CA LEU A 292 -3.31 13.61 -31.46
C LEU A 292 -4.48 14.20 -32.29
N ASN A 293 -5.72 13.86 -31.95
CA ASN A 293 -6.83 14.76 -32.27
C ASN A 293 -6.77 16.00 -31.34
N THR A 294 -5.76 16.84 -31.53
CA THR A 294 -5.69 18.22 -31.02
C THR A 294 -6.50 19.21 -31.87
N SER A 295 -7.38 18.74 -32.76
CA SER A 295 -8.21 19.55 -33.63
C SER A 295 -9.72 19.36 -33.40
N ARG A 296 -10.14 19.38 -32.13
CA ARG A 296 -11.51 19.79 -31.74
C ARG A 296 -11.55 20.94 -30.73
N ALA A 297 -10.46 21.69 -30.60
CA ALA A 297 -10.53 23.04 -30.08
C ALA A 297 -10.76 24.00 -31.25
N HIS A 298 -12.02 24.17 -31.65
CA HIS A 298 -12.62 25.37 -32.30
C HIS A 298 -13.99 24.96 -32.88
N GLY A 299 -14.91 24.67 -31.98
CA GLY A 299 -16.35 24.67 -32.24
C GLY A 299 -16.98 25.17 -30.95
N ALA A 300 -17.68 26.30 -31.03
CA ALA A 300 -18.31 26.95 -29.88
C ALA A 300 -19.11 25.92 -29.07
N SER A 301 -18.65 25.63 -27.86
CA SER A 301 -19.39 24.79 -26.92
C SER A 301 -20.54 25.62 -26.37
N ASP A 302 -21.75 25.30 -26.83
CA ASP A 302 -22.98 25.56 -26.07
C ASP A 302 -22.78 25.06 -24.63
N PRO A 303 -23.06 25.87 -23.58
CA PRO A 303 -22.82 25.48 -22.20
C PRO A 303 -23.73 24.36 -21.67
N GLU A 304 -24.68 23.85 -22.46
CA GLU A 304 -25.83 23.10 -21.95
C GLU A 304 -25.87 21.59 -22.27
N ASN A 305 -24.83 20.99 -22.84
CA ASN A 305 -24.85 19.55 -23.12
C ASN A 305 -23.52 18.83 -22.82
N VAL A 306 -23.17 18.76 -21.53
CA VAL A 306 -22.07 17.90 -21.04
C VAL A 306 -22.69 16.61 -20.50
N GLY A 307 -22.67 15.55 -21.32
CA GLY A 307 -23.04 14.21 -20.90
C GLY A 307 -22.15 13.68 -19.75
N PRO A 308 -22.53 12.56 -19.11
CA PRO A 308 -21.78 12.00 -17.98
C PRO A 308 -20.33 11.70 -18.38
N GLN A 309 -19.37 12.18 -17.58
CA GLN A 309 -17.96 11.86 -17.78
C GLN A 309 -17.71 10.42 -17.33
N VAL A 310 -17.23 9.61 -18.27
CA VAL A 310 -16.79 8.25 -18.01
C VAL A 310 -15.37 8.31 -17.46
N MET A 311 -15.14 7.70 -16.31
CA MET A 311 -13.82 7.44 -15.76
C MET A 311 -13.58 5.94 -15.71
N HIS A 312 -12.32 5.53 -15.67
CA HIS A 312 -11.93 4.14 -15.49
C HIS A 312 -11.13 4.01 -14.19
N GLU A 313 -11.29 2.89 -13.52
CA GLU A 313 -10.39 2.47 -12.45
C GLU A 313 -9.56 1.30 -12.95
N VAL A 314 -8.25 1.37 -12.70
CA VAL A 314 -7.30 0.28 -12.94
C VAL A 314 -6.76 -0.16 -11.59
N MET A 315 -7.02 -1.42 -11.20
CA MET A 315 -6.51 -2.04 -9.98
C MET A 315 -5.39 -3.00 -10.31
N VAL A 316 -4.33 -2.94 -9.50
CA VAL A 316 -3.20 -3.87 -9.59
C VAL A 316 -3.04 -4.58 -8.25
N SER A 317 -2.92 -5.90 -8.28
CA SER A 317 -2.62 -6.71 -7.09
C SER A 317 -1.71 -7.89 -7.43
N GLY A 318 -0.86 -8.30 -6.49
CA GLY A 318 0.11 -9.37 -6.74
C GLY A 318 -0.50 -10.74 -7.08
N THR A 319 -1.76 -10.99 -6.69
CA THR A 319 -2.43 -12.29 -6.90
C THR A 319 -3.48 -12.30 -8.00
N LYS A 320 -3.83 -11.14 -8.58
CA LYS A 320 -4.86 -11.03 -9.64
C LYS A 320 -4.41 -10.24 -10.86
N GLY A 321 -3.15 -9.82 -10.92
CA GLY A 321 -2.62 -9.05 -12.04
C GLY A 321 -3.27 -7.67 -12.15
N ILE A 322 -3.60 -7.30 -13.38
CA ILE A 322 -4.20 -6.02 -13.77
C ILE A 322 -5.69 -6.22 -14.04
N GLN A 323 -6.53 -5.49 -13.30
CA GLN A 323 -7.98 -5.47 -13.48
C GLN A 323 -8.45 -4.04 -13.72
N TRP A 324 -9.57 -3.86 -14.41
CA TRP A 324 -10.14 -2.54 -14.64
C TRP A 324 -11.67 -2.57 -14.61
N ARG A 325 -12.29 -1.41 -14.38
CA ARG A 325 -13.73 -1.22 -14.50
C ARG A 325 -14.08 0.19 -14.95
N LYS A 326 -15.29 0.34 -15.48
CA LYS A 326 -15.82 1.60 -15.99
C LYS A 326 -16.72 2.26 -14.94
N MET A 327 -16.41 3.49 -14.57
CA MET A 327 -17.19 4.29 -13.64
C MET A 327 -17.93 5.40 -14.38
N THR A 328 -19.21 5.57 -14.05
CA THR A 328 -19.98 6.73 -14.52
C THR A 328 -20.09 7.74 -13.40
N VAL A 329 -19.44 8.90 -13.56
CA VAL A 329 -19.57 10.00 -12.60
C VAL A 329 -20.78 10.82 -13.01
N GLN A 330 -21.91 10.62 -12.33
CA GLN A 330 -23.02 11.57 -12.42
C GLN A 330 -22.63 12.84 -11.65
N LYS A 331 -22.63 14.01 -12.31
CA LYS A 331 -22.47 15.29 -11.59
C LYS A 331 -23.58 15.38 -10.53
N PRO A 332 -23.26 15.52 -9.23
CA PRO A 332 -24.26 15.94 -8.27
C PRO A 332 -24.65 17.37 -8.60
N GLN A 333 -25.95 17.67 -8.63
CA GLN A 333 -26.41 19.05 -8.44
C GLN A 333 -25.75 19.58 -7.16
N ALA A 334 -24.84 20.54 -7.33
CA ALA A 334 -24.14 21.29 -6.28
C ALA A 334 -23.99 20.55 -4.93
N ASN A 335 -23.19 19.49 -4.90
CA ASN A 335 -22.53 19.06 -3.67
C ASN A 335 -21.08 18.73 -4.03
N SER A 336 -20.19 19.64 -3.64
CA SER A 336 -18.75 19.56 -3.82
C SER A 336 -18.17 18.31 -3.16
N TYR A 337 -17.75 17.34 -3.96
CA TYR A 337 -16.88 16.25 -3.51
C TYR A 337 -15.80 15.97 -4.55
N PHE A 338 -14.84 16.89 -4.61
CA PHE A 338 -13.48 16.63 -5.07
C PHE A 338 -12.58 17.61 -4.30
N GLY A 339 -11.66 17.07 -3.49
CA GLY A 339 -10.60 17.84 -2.84
C GLY A 339 -10.91 18.40 -1.43
N ASN A 340 -10.14 17.86 -0.49
CA ASN A 340 -9.43 18.55 0.59
C ASN A 340 -10.12 19.10 1.86
N ASP A 341 -9.28 19.06 2.89
CA ASP A 341 -9.19 19.92 4.07
C ASP A 341 -9.98 19.57 5.35
N TYR A 342 -9.17 19.21 6.34
CA TYR A 342 -9.48 19.20 7.77
C TYR A 342 -9.89 20.60 8.24
N LEU A 343 -11.18 20.90 8.36
CA LEU A 343 -11.70 21.90 9.31
C LEU A 343 -13.24 21.91 9.39
N GLY A 344 -13.79 21.68 10.59
CA GLY A 344 -14.99 22.39 11.10
C GLY A 344 -16.40 21.95 10.68
N ASN A 345 -17.11 21.27 11.59
CA ASN A 345 -18.54 21.36 11.93
C ASN A 345 -19.59 21.74 10.84
N ARG A 346 -20.60 20.87 10.61
CA ARG A 346 -22.04 21.14 10.88
C ARG A 346 -22.96 19.92 10.63
N LYS A 347 -24.19 20.07 11.14
CA LYS A 347 -25.20 19.06 11.56
C LYS A 347 -25.88 18.27 10.44
N SER A 348 -26.33 17.09 10.84
CA SER A 348 -27.11 16.07 10.10
C SER A 348 -28.45 16.54 9.50
N VAL A 349 -28.80 15.99 8.34
CA VAL A 349 -30.20 15.76 7.94
C VAL A 349 -30.35 14.32 7.44
N LYS A 350 -31.38 13.64 7.94
CA LYS A 350 -31.75 12.24 7.68
C LYS A 350 -32.28 12.05 6.26
N GLN A 351 -31.83 11.01 5.55
CA GLN A 351 -32.63 10.36 4.51
C GLN A 351 -32.52 8.82 4.63
N SER A 352 -33.67 8.19 4.45
CA SER A 352 -34.02 6.78 4.63
C SER A 352 -33.63 5.92 3.42
N PRO A 353 -33.54 4.58 3.58
CA PRO A 353 -32.83 3.70 2.65
C PRO A 353 -33.73 3.24 1.49
N LEU A 354 -33.27 3.43 0.25
CA LEU A 354 -33.78 2.74 -0.93
C LEU A 354 -32.72 1.74 -1.38
N GLN A 355 -33.09 0.46 -1.33
CA GLN A 355 -32.35 -0.65 -1.91
C GLN A 355 -32.11 -0.37 -3.41
N GLN A 356 -30.85 -0.37 -3.82
CA GLN A 356 -30.46 -0.38 -5.23
C GLN A 356 -29.73 -1.69 -5.49
N GLU A 357 -30.25 -2.49 -6.43
CA GLU A 357 -29.54 -3.63 -6.99
C GLU A 357 -28.29 -3.15 -7.76
N PRO A 358 -27.20 -3.93 -7.82
CA PRO A 358 -25.96 -3.50 -8.46
C PRO A 358 -26.17 -3.34 -9.97
N THR A 359 -25.94 -2.14 -10.49
CA THR A 359 -25.84 -1.90 -11.93
C THR A 359 -24.56 -2.55 -12.46
N SER A 360 -24.53 -2.95 -13.74
CA SER A 360 -23.43 -3.65 -14.43
C SER A 360 -22.07 -2.92 -14.45
N SER A 361 -21.94 -1.78 -13.78
CA SER A 361 -20.75 -0.93 -13.70
C SER A 361 -19.80 -1.25 -12.54
N ASP A 362 -20.18 -2.13 -11.60
CA ASP A 362 -19.38 -2.38 -10.40
C ASP A 362 -18.41 -3.58 -10.50
N THR A 363 -18.49 -4.39 -11.56
CA THR A 363 -17.71 -5.63 -11.70
C THR A 363 -16.31 -5.36 -12.29
N TRP A 364 -15.28 -5.88 -11.63
CA TRP A 364 -13.90 -5.85 -12.12
C TRP A 364 -13.70 -6.79 -13.32
N THR A 365 -13.09 -6.28 -14.39
CA THR A 365 -12.70 -7.04 -15.58
C THR A 365 -11.20 -7.30 -15.56
N SER A 366 -10.78 -8.55 -15.77
CA SER A 366 -9.35 -8.88 -15.88
C SER A 366 -8.78 -8.42 -17.22
N PHE A 367 -7.60 -7.81 -17.22
CA PHE A 367 -6.83 -7.54 -18.44
C PHE A 367 -5.78 -8.63 -18.69
N CYS A 368 -4.83 -8.79 -17.77
CA CYS A 368 -3.82 -9.86 -17.82
C CYS A 368 -3.12 -10.03 -16.46
N ASP A 369 -2.44 -11.16 -16.32
CA ASP A 369 -1.40 -11.37 -15.29
C ASP A 369 -0.03 -10.85 -15.76
N PHE A 370 0.88 -10.61 -14.82
CA PHE A 370 2.18 -10.00 -15.11
C PHE A 370 3.03 -10.80 -16.13
N PRO A 371 3.13 -12.15 -16.08
CA PRO A 371 3.93 -12.90 -17.05
C PRO A 371 3.46 -12.79 -18.50
N GLU A 372 2.22 -12.34 -18.74
CA GLU A 372 1.67 -12.15 -20.09
C GLU A 372 2.11 -10.83 -20.74
N ILE A 373 2.73 -9.91 -19.98
CA ILE A 373 3.19 -8.62 -20.49
C ILE A 373 4.50 -8.83 -21.26
N SER A 374 4.59 -8.26 -22.46
CA SER A 374 5.82 -8.27 -23.27
C SER A 374 6.69 -7.05 -22.98
N HIS A 375 6.11 -5.85 -23.03
CA HIS A 375 6.79 -4.59 -22.74
C HIS A 375 5.78 -3.47 -22.42
N ILE A 376 6.27 -2.39 -21.81
CA ILE A 376 5.47 -1.21 -21.47
C ILE A 376 6.16 0.03 -22.02
N THR A 377 5.39 0.92 -22.66
CA THR A 377 5.90 2.23 -23.11
C THR A 377 5.25 3.37 -22.35
N ILE A 378 6.00 4.46 -22.14
CA ILE A 378 5.55 5.67 -21.44
C ILE A 378 5.80 6.87 -22.34
N THR A 379 4.82 7.75 -22.50
CA THR A 379 4.98 9.05 -23.17
C THR A 379 4.24 10.12 -22.36
N GLY A 380 4.98 10.87 -21.56
CA GLY A 380 4.40 11.84 -20.62
C GLY A 380 3.58 11.15 -19.54
N ALA A 381 2.26 11.27 -19.60
CA ALA A 381 1.31 10.61 -18.69
C ALA A 381 0.58 9.41 -19.33
N ASN A 382 0.86 9.11 -20.60
CA ASN A 382 0.25 7.98 -21.30
C ASN A 382 1.09 6.72 -21.11
N VAL A 383 0.44 5.61 -20.81
CA VAL A 383 1.04 4.29 -20.62
C VAL A 383 0.39 3.29 -21.56
N SER A 384 1.20 2.58 -22.33
CA SER A 384 0.77 1.45 -23.16
C SER A 384 1.33 0.16 -22.58
N ILE A 385 0.46 -0.78 -22.21
CA ILE A 385 0.82 -2.12 -21.74
C ILE A 385 0.55 -3.10 -22.87
N ILE A 386 1.60 -3.71 -23.41
CA ILE A 386 1.49 -4.64 -24.55
C ILE A 386 1.71 -6.07 -24.04
N LYS A 387 0.79 -6.97 -24.39
CA LYS A 387 0.89 -8.41 -24.08
C LYS A 387 1.72 -9.16 -25.12
N GLN A 388 2.01 -10.43 -24.84
CA GLN A 388 2.68 -11.33 -25.79
C GLN A 388 1.83 -11.64 -27.05
N ASP A 389 0.50 -11.55 -26.96
CA ASP A 389 -0.44 -11.74 -28.07
C ASP A 389 -0.71 -10.44 -28.87
N ASN A 390 0.07 -9.38 -28.63
CA ASN A 390 -0.08 -8.04 -29.19
C ASN A 390 -1.40 -7.32 -28.85
N PHE A 391 -2.19 -7.84 -27.89
CA PHE A 391 -3.27 -7.07 -27.31
C PHE A 391 -2.70 -6.03 -26.35
N SER A 392 -3.19 -4.79 -26.41
CA SER A 392 -2.69 -3.70 -25.57
C SER A 392 -3.79 -2.96 -24.81
N MET A 393 -3.39 -2.41 -23.67
CA MET A 393 -4.17 -1.45 -22.89
C MET A 393 -3.45 -0.10 -22.90
N GLU A 394 -4.12 0.92 -23.41
CA GLU A 394 -3.69 2.31 -23.37
C GLU A 394 -4.37 3.01 -22.20
N VAL A 395 -3.61 3.65 -21.31
CA VAL A 395 -4.13 4.34 -20.13
C VAL A 395 -3.52 5.73 -20.02
N GLN A 396 -4.36 6.76 -19.86
CA GLN A 396 -3.91 8.11 -19.55
C GLN A 396 -3.98 8.38 -18.04
N MET A 397 -2.82 8.55 -17.41
CA MET A 397 -2.69 8.90 -16.00
C MET A 397 -2.88 10.40 -15.76
N ASN A 398 -3.06 10.81 -14.52
CA ASN A 398 -3.27 12.22 -14.14
C ASN A 398 -1.95 13.02 -14.19
N SER A 399 -0.80 12.35 -14.10
CA SER A 399 0.51 12.99 -14.20
C SER A 399 1.59 12.02 -14.69
N SER A 400 2.73 12.56 -15.12
CA SER A 400 3.90 11.75 -15.45
C SER A 400 4.46 11.01 -14.23
N LEU A 401 4.40 11.62 -13.03
CA LEU A 401 4.80 10.96 -11.78
C LEU A 401 3.91 9.74 -11.49
N GLU A 402 2.60 9.87 -11.67
CA GLU A 402 1.67 8.75 -11.49
C GLU A 402 1.90 7.65 -12.53
N ALA A 403 2.21 8.01 -13.79
CA ALA A 403 2.60 7.04 -14.82
C ALA A 403 3.86 6.25 -14.44
N LEU A 404 4.92 6.92 -13.96
CA LEU A 404 6.13 6.25 -13.48
C LEU A 404 5.85 5.37 -12.24
N SER A 405 4.99 5.84 -11.33
CA SER A 405 4.51 5.07 -10.18
C SER A 405 3.78 3.80 -10.63
N PHE A 406 2.85 3.91 -11.57
CA PHE A 406 2.08 2.78 -12.10
C PHE A 406 2.98 1.77 -12.83
N VAL A 407 3.85 2.21 -13.73
CA VAL A 407 4.69 1.28 -14.49
C VAL A 407 5.73 0.60 -13.61
N SER A 408 6.30 1.30 -12.62
CA SER A 408 7.21 0.67 -11.64
C SER A 408 6.52 -0.38 -10.75
N LEU A 409 5.20 -0.29 -10.56
CA LEU A 409 4.41 -1.33 -9.90
C LEU A 409 4.31 -2.60 -10.77
N LEU A 410 3.96 -2.43 -12.04
CA LEU A 410 3.82 -3.54 -12.98
C LEU A 410 5.16 -4.27 -13.21
N ASP A 411 6.21 -3.48 -13.44
CA ASP A 411 7.58 -3.95 -13.63
C ASP A 411 8.14 -4.67 -12.38
N GLY A 412 7.80 -4.17 -11.18
CA GLY A 412 8.19 -4.83 -9.93
C GLY A 412 7.45 -6.15 -9.66
N TYR A 413 6.14 -6.22 -9.92
CA TYR A 413 5.42 -7.50 -9.83
C TYR A 413 5.88 -8.49 -10.89
N PHE A 414 6.13 -8.04 -12.14
CA PHE A 414 6.71 -8.87 -13.19
C PHE A 414 8.03 -9.52 -12.74
N ARG A 415 8.93 -8.77 -12.10
CA ARG A 415 10.17 -9.35 -11.55
C ARG A 415 9.94 -10.39 -10.45
N LEU A 416 8.84 -10.30 -9.71
CA LEU A 416 8.53 -11.20 -8.61
C LEU A 416 7.81 -12.47 -9.08
N THR A 417 7.13 -12.43 -10.23
CA THR A 417 6.27 -13.52 -10.71
C THR A 417 6.65 -14.13 -12.06
N ALA A 418 7.43 -13.41 -12.88
CA ALA A 418 7.81 -13.84 -14.23
C ALA A 418 9.32 -14.00 -14.38
N ASP A 419 10.09 -12.90 -14.32
CA ASP A 419 11.55 -12.92 -14.54
C ASP A 419 12.26 -11.89 -13.66
N ALA A 420 13.02 -12.38 -12.68
CA ALA A 420 13.73 -11.54 -11.71
C ALA A 420 14.89 -10.73 -12.27
N HIS A 421 15.36 -11.03 -13.48
CA HIS A 421 16.53 -10.42 -14.12
C HIS A 421 16.16 -9.48 -15.28
N HIS A 422 14.88 -9.35 -15.59
CA HIS A 422 14.37 -8.52 -16.68
C HIS A 422 13.61 -7.28 -16.18
N TYR A 423 13.32 -6.35 -17.09
CA TYR A 423 12.49 -5.17 -16.83
C TYR A 423 11.64 -4.85 -18.05
N LEU A 424 10.40 -4.40 -17.82
CA LEU A 424 9.41 -4.16 -18.87
C LEU A 424 9.54 -2.78 -19.53
N CYS A 425 10.19 -1.83 -18.85
CA CYS A 425 10.30 -0.44 -19.30
C CYS A 425 11.59 0.22 -18.79
N HIS A 426 12.40 0.76 -19.71
CA HIS A 426 13.66 1.43 -19.38
C HIS A 426 13.48 2.67 -18.48
N GLU A 427 12.38 3.42 -18.66
CA GLU A 427 12.07 4.66 -17.91
C GLU A 427 11.92 4.44 -16.40
N VAL A 428 11.68 3.20 -15.95
CA VAL A 428 11.54 2.86 -14.52
C VAL A 428 12.47 1.73 -14.06
N ALA A 429 13.36 1.24 -14.93
CA ALA A 429 14.17 0.06 -14.68
C ALA A 429 15.10 0.28 -13.47
N PRO A 430 15.15 -0.64 -12.49
CA PRO A 430 16.06 -0.50 -11.35
C PRO A 430 17.53 -0.46 -11.81
N PRO A 431 18.33 0.53 -11.39
CA PRO A 431 19.73 0.66 -11.81
C PRO A 431 20.55 -0.63 -11.60
N ARG A 432 20.37 -1.34 -10.47
CA ARG A 432 21.06 -2.60 -10.23
C ARG A 432 20.58 -3.76 -11.12
N VAL A 433 19.33 -3.78 -11.55
CA VAL A 433 18.84 -4.79 -12.51
C VAL A 433 19.48 -4.56 -13.88
N VAL A 434 19.53 -3.31 -14.35
CA VAL A 434 20.21 -2.94 -15.60
C VAL A 434 21.68 -3.32 -15.57
N LEU A 435 22.37 -3.01 -14.46
CA LEU A 435 23.76 -3.39 -14.25
C LEU A 435 23.95 -4.91 -14.27
N SER A 436 23.11 -5.65 -13.54
CA SER A 436 23.18 -7.11 -13.45
C SER A 436 22.94 -7.78 -14.79
N ALA A 437 21.93 -7.34 -15.54
CA ALA A 437 21.64 -7.87 -16.88
C ALA A 437 22.81 -7.65 -17.85
N THR A 438 23.45 -6.47 -17.79
CA THR A 438 24.61 -6.14 -18.64
C THR A 438 25.84 -6.98 -18.32
N ASN A 439 26.01 -7.40 -17.05
CA ASN A 439 27.20 -8.11 -16.57
C ASN A 439 26.96 -9.61 -16.30
N GLY A 440 25.77 -10.14 -16.61
CA GLY A 440 25.42 -11.53 -16.33
C GLY A 440 25.40 -11.89 -14.84
N LEU A 441 25.06 -10.93 -13.97
CA LEU A 441 25.01 -11.15 -12.52
C LEU A 441 23.62 -11.65 -12.10
N HIS A 442 23.60 -12.66 -11.22
CA HIS A 442 22.38 -13.11 -10.60
C HIS A 442 22.01 -12.26 -9.38
N GLY A 443 20.71 -12.22 -9.06
CA GLY A 443 20.22 -11.72 -7.79
C GLY A 443 20.58 -12.62 -6.61
N PRO A 444 20.11 -12.30 -5.39
CA PRO A 444 20.42 -13.04 -4.17
C PRO A 444 19.67 -14.39 -4.15
N MET A 445 20.25 -15.41 -4.78
CA MET A 445 19.76 -16.78 -4.74
C MET A 445 20.15 -17.43 -3.40
N LYS A 446 19.31 -18.33 -2.90
CA LYS A 446 19.71 -19.19 -1.77
C LYS A 446 20.66 -20.25 -2.31
N ASP A 447 21.80 -20.41 -1.64
CA ASP A 447 22.77 -21.48 -1.92
C ASP A 447 22.18 -22.87 -1.67
#